data_AF-A0A091TDJ2-F1
#
_entry.id   AF-A0A091TDJ2-F1
#
_cell.length_a   1.000
_cell.length_b   1.000
_cell.length_c   1.000
_cell.angle_alpha   90.00
_cell.angle_beta   90.00
_cell.angle_gamma   90.00
#
_symmetry.space_group_name_H-M   'P 1'
#
loop_
_entity.id
_entity.type
_entity.pdbx_description
1 polymer ?
#
loop_
_entity_poly.entity_id
_entity_poly.type
_entity_poly.pdbx_seq_one_letter_code
_entity_poly.pdbx_strand_id
1 'polypeptide(L)'
;RDTPAYQHVVAAFRAHRVTSEKLCRAQQELHFQAATYLCLLRSVREHTAIHEEYHGKGERSPEEVAGLVGFRLPQQPGGKG
;
A
#
# COMPACT_ATOMS: atom_id res chain seq x y z
N ARG A 1 -17.53 1.46 -5.08
CA ARG A 1 -18.06 0.24 -4.41
C ARG A 1 -18.39 -0.87 -5.41
N ASP A 2 -18.09 -0.67 -6.71
CA ASP A 2 -18.33 -1.61 -7.81
C ASP A 2 -17.04 -2.14 -8.43
N THR A 3 -16.19 -2.79 -7.62
CA THR A 3 -15.08 -3.55 -8.20
C THR A 3 -15.57 -4.97 -8.54
N PRO A 4 -15.11 -5.57 -9.65
CA PRO A 4 -15.51 -6.93 -10.03
C PRO A 4 -15.18 -7.96 -8.95
N ALA A 5 -14.08 -7.76 -8.21
CA ALA A 5 -13.71 -8.59 -7.05
C ALA A 5 -14.76 -8.50 -5.91
N TYR A 6 -15.27 -7.30 -5.61
CA TYR A 6 -16.31 -7.13 -4.59
C TYR A 6 -17.60 -7.82 -4.99
N GLN A 7 -18.04 -7.65 -6.24
CA GLN A 7 -19.25 -8.28 -6.76
C GLN A 7 -19.14 -9.81 -6.74
N HIS A 8 -17.98 -10.36 -7.10
CA HIS A 8 -17.70 -11.79 -7.06
C HIS A 8 -17.81 -12.36 -5.64
N VAL A 9 -17.15 -11.73 -4.66
CA VAL A 9 -17.19 -12.17 -3.25
C VAL A 9 -18.60 -12.12 -2.69
N VAL A 10 -19.38 -11.07 -2.99
CA VAL A 10 -20.77 -10.94 -2.52
C VAL A 10 -21.69 -11.97 -3.19
N ALA A 11 -21.53 -12.22 -4.48
CA ALA A 11 -22.32 -13.22 -5.21
C ALA A 11 -22.05 -14.65 -4.68
N ALA A 12 -20.77 -14.99 -4.47
CA ALA A 12 -20.38 -16.27 -3.89
C ALA A 12 -20.94 -16.45 -2.47
N PHE A 13 -20.83 -15.42 -1.62
CA PHE A 13 -21.37 -15.46 -0.26
C PHE A 13 -22.88 -15.72 -0.24
N ARG A 14 -23.64 -15.15 -1.18
CA ARG A 14 -25.08 -15.36 -1.30
C ARG A 14 -25.42 -16.77 -1.80
N ALA A 15 -24.68 -17.28 -2.79
CA ALA A 15 -24.90 -18.61 -3.35
C ALA A 15 -24.69 -19.73 -2.31
N HIS A 16 -23.69 -19.59 -1.44
CA HIS A 16 -23.33 -20.60 -0.45
C HIS A 16 -24.11 -20.52 0.86
N ARG A 17 -24.95 -19.49 1.06
CA ARG A 17 -25.81 -19.33 2.25
C ARG A 17 -26.96 -20.36 2.33
N VAL A 18 -27.28 -21.06 1.24
CA VAL A 18 -28.52 -21.86 1.11
C VAL A 18 -28.28 -23.39 1.07
N THR A 19 -27.03 -23.88 0.98
CA THR A 19 -26.75 -25.32 0.72
C THR A 19 -26.27 -26.11 1.95
N SER A 20 -27.14 -26.93 2.55
CA SER A 20 -27.02 -27.46 3.93
C SER A 20 -25.90 -28.48 4.26
N GLU A 21 -25.26 -29.18 3.30
CA GLU A 21 -24.35 -30.29 3.67
C GLU A 21 -22.84 -30.00 3.55
N LYS A 22 -22.42 -28.97 2.79
CA LYS A 22 -21.01 -28.49 2.73
C LYS A 22 -20.81 -27.15 3.45
N LEU A 23 -21.81 -26.73 4.23
CA LEU A 23 -22.04 -25.35 4.63
C LEU A 23 -20.97 -24.79 5.58
N CYS A 24 -20.47 -25.58 6.54
CA CYS A 24 -19.51 -25.06 7.52
C CYS A 24 -18.16 -24.70 6.89
N ARG A 25 -17.58 -25.62 6.10
CA ARG A 25 -16.26 -25.39 5.48
C ARG A 25 -16.32 -24.33 4.37
N ALA A 26 -17.33 -24.38 3.51
CA ALA A 26 -17.47 -23.41 2.42
C ALA A 26 -17.75 -21.99 2.95
N GLN A 27 -18.57 -21.85 4.00
CA GLN A 27 -18.81 -20.56 4.63
C GLN A 27 -17.56 -20.02 5.33
N GLN A 28 -16.82 -20.86 6.06
CA GLN A 28 -15.53 -20.49 6.64
C GLN A 28 -14.52 -20.05 5.58
N GLU A 29 -14.46 -20.76 4.46
CA GLU A 29 -13.56 -20.43 3.35
C GLU A 29 -13.92 -19.10 2.68
N LEU A 30 -15.21 -18.82 2.49
CA LEU A 30 -15.67 -17.52 1.97
C LEU A 30 -15.43 -16.37 2.96
N HIS A 31 -15.63 -16.61 4.26
CA HIS A 31 -15.28 -15.63 5.29
C HIS A 31 -13.78 -15.35 5.31
N PHE A 32 -12.95 -16.39 5.19
CA PHE A 32 -11.51 -16.26 5.06
C PHE A 32 -11.14 -15.43 3.83
N GLN A 33 -11.68 -15.77 2.65
CA GLN A 33 -11.45 -15.02 1.41
C GLN A 33 -11.87 -13.54 1.53
N ALA A 34 -13.04 -13.27 2.11
CA ALA A 34 -13.51 -11.89 2.33
C ALA A 34 -12.59 -11.12 3.29
N ALA A 35 -12.14 -11.76 4.38
CA ALA A 35 -11.21 -11.18 5.32
C ALA A 35 -9.84 -10.91 4.67
N THR A 36 -9.33 -11.84 3.85
CA THR A 36 -8.09 -11.67 3.07
C THR A 36 -8.20 -10.49 2.10
N TYR A 37 -9.31 -10.37 1.37
CA TYR A 37 -9.54 -9.23 0.49
C TYR A 37 -9.62 -7.91 1.25
N LEU A 38 -10.29 -7.90 2.40
CA LEU A 38 -10.35 -6.72 3.24
C LEU A 38 -8.97 -6.32 3.76
N CYS A 39 -8.16 -7.30 4.17
CA CYS A 39 -6.77 -7.09 4.58
C CYS A 39 -5.96 -6.47 3.44
N LEU A 40 -5.99 -7.06 2.24
CA LEU A 40 -5.31 -6.54 1.05
C LEU A 40 -5.71 -5.10 0.75
N LEU A 41 -7.02 -4.79 0.74
CA LEU A 41 -7.52 -3.44 0.46
C LEU A 41 -7.04 -2.42 1.50
N ARG A 42 -6.93 -2.81 2.77
CA ARG A 42 -6.38 -1.96 3.83
C ARG A 42 -4.90 -1.74 3.63
N SER A 43 -4.13 -2.83 3.46
CA SER A 43 -2.68 -2.77 3.27
C SER A 43 -2.30 -1.95 2.04
N VAL A 44 -3.03 -2.04 0.93
CA VAL A 44 -2.78 -1.25 -0.27
C VAL A 44 -2.97 0.24 0.01
N ARG A 45 -4.05 0.63 0.71
CA ARG A 45 -4.30 2.04 1.04
C ARG A 45 -3.25 2.60 1.97
N GLU A 46 -2.87 1.82 2.99
CA GLU A 46 -1.83 2.20 3.94
C GLU A 46 -0.47 2.32 3.26
N HIS A 47 -0.12 1.35 2.41
CA HIS A 47 1.06 1.41 1.56
C HIS A 47 1.07 2.67 0.70
N THR A 48 -0.04 3.02 0.04
CA THR A 48 -0.12 4.24 -0.76
C THR A 48 0.08 5.49 0.09
N ALA A 49 -0.51 5.56 1.29
CA ALA A 49 -0.34 6.70 2.18
C ALA A 49 1.12 6.86 2.64
N ILE A 50 1.75 5.77 3.10
CA ILE A 50 3.16 5.75 3.50
C ILE A 50 4.05 6.11 2.31
N HIS A 51 3.75 5.54 1.14
CA HIS A 51 4.47 5.86 -0.08
C HIS A 51 4.33 7.34 -0.39
N GLU A 52 3.13 7.91 -0.43
CA GLU A 52 2.94 9.36 -0.67
C GLU A 52 3.68 10.25 0.34
N GLU A 53 3.71 9.87 1.62
CA GLU A 53 4.36 10.64 2.68
C GLU A 53 5.89 10.54 2.64
N TYR A 54 6.43 9.36 2.40
CA TYR A 54 7.86 9.06 2.56
C TYR A 54 8.59 8.72 1.28
N HIS A 55 7.90 8.54 0.15
CA HIS A 55 8.58 8.38 -1.14
C HIS A 55 9.45 9.62 -1.37
N GLY A 56 10.75 9.41 -1.37
CA GLY A 56 11.70 10.47 -1.62
C GLY A 56 11.47 11.01 -3.03
N LYS A 57 11.51 12.33 -3.20
CA LYS A 57 11.58 12.99 -4.51
C LYS A 57 12.91 12.74 -5.26
N GLY A 58 13.67 11.72 -4.84
CA GLY A 58 15.08 11.51 -5.16
C GLY A 58 16.01 11.93 -4.01
N GLU A 59 17.31 11.71 -4.20
CA GLU A 59 18.35 12.25 -3.32
C GLU A 59 18.36 13.78 -3.45
N ARG A 60 18.33 14.50 -2.31
CA ARG A 60 18.54 15.95 -2.27
C ARG A 60 19.98 16.25 -2.66
N SER A 61 20.22 17.37 -3.34
CA SER A 61 21.58 17.73 -3.74
C SER A 61 22.44 17.99 -2.49
N PRO A 62 23.78 17.80 -2.55
CA PRO A 62 24.67 18.13 -1.44
C PRO A 62 24.49 19.57 -0.91
N GLU A 63 24.12 20.51 -1.78
CA GLU A 63 23.83 21.91 -1.46
C GLU A 63 22.57 22.03 -0.60
N GLU A 64 21.49 21.37 -1.01
CA GLU A 64 20.22 21.35 -0.27
C GLU A 64 20.39 20.70 1.10
N VAL A 65 21.16 19.60 1.17
CA VAL A 65 21.45 18.91 2.43
C VAL A 65 22.29 19.79 3.35
N ALA A 66 23.35 20.43 2.84
CA ALA A 66 24.16 21.36 3.61
C ALA A 66 23.32 22.51 4.20
N GLY A 67 22.40 23.06 3.41
CA GLY A 67 21.49 24.12 3.86
C GLY A 67 20.58 23.73 5.02
N LEU A 68 20.07 22.49 5.05
CA LEU A 68 19.18 21.99 6.12
C LEU A 68 19.85 21.95 7.49
N VAL A 69 21.17 21.73 7.51
CA VAL A 69 21.98 21.65 8.75
C VAL A 69 22.73 22.95 9.04
N GLY A 70 22.45 24.03 8.31
CA GLY A 70 23.08 25.34 8.50
C GLY A 70 24.50 25.47 7.96
N PHE A 71 24.93 24.52 7.12
CA PHE A 71 26.22 24.56 6.42
C PHE A 71 26.08 25.10 4.99
N ARG A 72 27.21 25.47 4.40
CA ARG A 72 27.34 25.73 2.95
C ARG A 72 28.47 24.85 2.42
N LEU A 73 28.35 24.41 1.18
CA LEU A 73 29.45 23.70 0.53
C LEU A 73 30.67 24.62 0.40
N PRO A 74 31.88 24.07 0.60
CA PRO A 74 33.10 24.81 0.34
C PRO A 74 33.16 25.16 -1.15
N GLN A 75 33.32 26.44 -1.47
CA GLN A 75 33.70 26.84 -2.83
C GLN A 75 35.15 26.44 -3.03
N GLN A 76 35.42 25.54 -3.97
CA GLN A 76 36.79 25.20 -4.34
C GLN A 76 37.50 26.51 -4.72
N PRO A 77 38.47 26.97 -3.91
CA PRO A 77 39.17 28.20 -4.21
C PRO A 77 40.13 27.89 -5.36
N GLY A 78 39.77 28.30 -6.57
CA GLY A 78 40.62 28.36 -7.76
C GLY A 78 41.41 27.08 -8.06
N GLY A 79 40.92 26.28 -9.00
CA GLY A 79 41.78 25.27 -9.63
C GLY A 79 43.01 25.93 -10.28
N LYS A 80 44.19 25.68 -9.70
CA LYS A 80 45.47 25.45 -10.39
C LYS A 80 46.39 24.65 -9.45
N GLY A 81 46.65 23.42 -9.87
CA GLY A 81 47.65 22.47 -9.39
C GLY A 81 47.70 21.36 -10.41
#